data_AF-A0A7S2QNT9-F1
#
_entry.id   AF-A0A7S2QNT9-F1
#
_cell.length_a   1.000
_cell.length_b   1.000
_cell.length_c   1.000
_cell.angle_alpha   90.00
_cell.angle_beta   90.00
_cell.angle_gamma   90.00
#
_symmetry.space_group_name_H-M   'P 1'
#
loop_
_entity.id
_entity.type
_entity.pdbx_description
1 polymer ?
#
loop_
_entity_poly.entity_id
_entity_poly.type
_entity_poly.pdbx_seq_one_letter_code
_entity_poly.pdbx_strand_id
1 'polypeptide(L)'
;QPAVAGSSALRGSAGDLQILMPTQDGKLRKVEDCVFNNMTWLPDVETAEVNLGSFCLVHPKISHVVAHTCGCRGLSLVYAREATEMAGADWIEAAGQSEPMTTRLKNLLKDYPADISMFKEMVQNADDAGASSVHFVWDWRQQHKQSLLTPDMDRWQG
;
A
#
# COMPACT_ATOMS: atom_id res chain seq x y z
N GLN A 1 -20.92 11.89 8.32
CA GLN A 1 -20.12 11.30 7.22
C GLN A 1 -20.69 9.91 6.93
N PRO A 2 -21.25 9.62 5.74
CA PRO A 2 -21.50 8.23 5.38
C PRO A 2 -20.38 7.70 4.48
N ALA A 3 -20.07 6.43 4.74
CA ALA A 3 -19.10 5.61 4.05
C ALA A 3 -19.49 5.39 2.57
N VAL A 4 -18.50 5.41 1.69
CA VAL A 4 -18.66 5.01 0.29
C VAL A 4 -18.71 3.49 0.26
N ALA A 5 -19.94 2.97 0.17
CA ALA A 5 -20.24 1.57 -0.03
C ALA A 5 -19.66 1.08 -1.37
N GLY A 6 -19.18 -0.16 -1.37
CA GLY A 6 -18.54 -0.81 -2.51
C GLY A 6 -19.33 -0.70 -3.80
N SER A 7 -18.61 -0.41 -4.88
CA SER A 7 -19.16 -0.44 -6.23
C SER A 7 -19.57 -1.87 -6.56
N SER A 8 -20.88 -2.08 -6.62
CA SER A 8 -21.51 -3.31 -7.07
C SER A 8 -21.05 -3.60 -8.50
N ALA A 9 -20.27 -4.68 -8.65
CA ALA A 9 -20.00 -5.29 -9.93
C ALA A 9 -21.30 -5.44 -10.72
N LEU A 10 -21.28 -5.05 -12.00
CA LEU A 10 -22.34 -5.24 -12.97
C LEU A 10 -22.67 -6.75 -13.08
N ARG A 11 -23.55 -7.26 -12.20
CA ARG A 11 -24.08 -8.63 -12.27
C ARG A 11 -25.35 -8.62 -13.12
N GLY A 12 -25.17 -8.70 -14.44
CA GLY A 12 -26.19 -9.21 -15.35
C GLY A 12 -25.95 -10.70 -15.59
N SER A 13 -26.99 -11.53 -15.48
CA SER A 13 -26.94 -12.95 -15.85
C SER A 13 -26.88 -13.07 -17.38
N ALA A 14 -25.74 -13.48 -17.92
CA ALA A 14 -25.56 -13.99 -19.29
C ALA A 14 -24.15 -14.61 -19.41
N GLY A 15 -24.03 -15.77 -20.07
CA GLY A 15 -22.79 -16.54 -20.16
C GLY A 15 -21.58 -15.73 -20.67
N ASP A 16 -20.38 -16.11 -20.22
CA ASP A 16 -19.06 -15.60 -20.64
C ASP A 16 -19.10 -14.28 -21.43
N LEU A 17 -19.51 -13.18 -20.77
CA LEU A 17 -19.49 -11.87 -21.40
C LEU A 17 -18.04 -11.45 -21.63
N GLN A 18 -17.58 -11.63 -22.86
CA GLN A 18 -16.27 -11.18 -23.30
C GLN A 18 -16.31 -9.67 -23.53
N ILE A 19 -15.86 -8.91 -22.52
CA ILE A 19 -15.78 -7.45 -22.62
C ILE A 19 -14.67 -7.07 -23.59
N LEU A 20 -15.02 -6.26 -24.59
CA LEU A 20 -14.10 -5.69 -25.56
C LEU A 20 -13.88 -4.20 -25.27
N MET A 21 -12.65 -3.73 -25.47
CA MET A 21 -12.23 -2.35 -25.26
C MET A 21 -11.81 -1.71 -26.59
N PRO A 22 -12.23 -0.46 -26.84
CA PRO A 22 -11.67 0.38 -27.89
C PRO A 22 -10.22 0.72 -27.56
N THR A 23 -9.31 0.41 -28.47
CA THR A 23 -7.89 0.74 -28.36
C THR A 23 -7.53 1.97 -29.20
N GLN A 24 -6.38 2.58 -28.90
CA GLN A 24 -5.93 3.80 -29.58
C GLN A 24 -5.68 3.61 -31.09
N ASP A 25 -5.39 2.38 -31.54
CA ASP A 25 -5.26 1.99 -32.95
C ASP A 25 -6.63 1.79 -33.66
N GLY A 26 -7.74 2.14 -33.00
CA GLY A 26 -9.08 2.10 -33.56
C GLY A 26 -9.68 0.70 -33.69
N LYS A 27 -9.13 -0.29 -32.96
CA LYS A 27 -9.63 -1.68 -32.95
C LYS A 27 -10.39 -1.98 -31.65
N LEU A 28 -11.22 -3.02 -31.69
CA LEU A 28 -11.81 -3.62 -30.49
C LEU A 28 -10.98 -4.84 -30.12
N ARG A 29 -10.47 -4.89 -28.89
CA ARG A 29 -9.68 -5.99 -28.36
C ARG A 29 -10.25 -6.45 -27.03
N LYS A 30 -9.93 -7.67 -26.60
CA LYS A 30 -10.40 -8.17 -25.30
C LYS A 30 -9.77 -7.34 -24.18
N VAL A 31 -10.54 -7.14 -23.10
CA VAL A 31 -10.07 -6.46 -21.88
C VAL A 31 -8.73 -7.00 -21.38
N GLU A 32 -8.53 -8.32 -21.46
CA GLU A 32 -7.32 -9.00 -20.99
C GLU A 32 -6.05 -8.57 -21.73
N ASP A 33 -6.19 -8.10 -22.98
CA ASP A 33 -5.11 -7.64 -23.86
C ASP A 33 -4.96 -6.10 -23.84
N CYS A 34 -5.71 -5.41 -22.99
CA CYS A 34 -5.78 -3.95 -22.95
C CYS A 34 -5.23 -3.37 -21.65
N VAL A 35 -4.52 -2.24 -21.75
CA VAL A 35 -4.04 -1.46 -20.61
C VAL A 35 -4.40 0.00 -20.73
N PHE A 36 -4.51 0.69 -19.60
CA PHE A 36 -4.72 2.13 -19.56
C PHE A 36 -3.59 2.81 -18.80
N ASN A 37 -3.18 4.00 -19.22
CA ASN A 37 -2.19 4.78 -18.48
C ASN A 37 -2.77 5.16 -17.11
N ASN A 38 -2.23 4.64 -16.01
CA ASN A 38 -2.60 5.03 -14.65
C ASN A 38 -1.51 5.86 -13.96
N MET A 39 -0.46 6.21 -14.69
CA MET A 39 0.65 7.04 -14.23
C MET A 39 0.36 8.49 -14.59
N THR A 40 -0.15 9.27 -13.63
CA THR A 40 -0.52 10.69 -13.84
C THR A 40 0.65 11.60 -14.21
N TRP A 41 1.88 11.12 -14.05
CA TRP A 41 3.12 11.81 -14.34
C TRP A 41 3.69 11.47 -15.72
N LEU A 42 3.20 10.41 -16.40
CA LEU A 42 3.69 9.97 -17.70
C LEU A 42 2.82 10.57 -18.81
N PRO A 43 3.33 11.50 -19.64
CA PRO A 43 2.57 12.12 -20.72
C PRO A 43 2.17 11.11 -21.81
N ASP A 44 1.05 11.38 -22.50
CA ASP A 44 0.54 10.49 -23.56
C ASP A 44 1.55 10.23 -24.70
N VAL A 45 2.44 11.18 -24.97
CA VAL A 45 3.50 11.04 -25.98
C VAL A 45 4.50 9.94 -25.57
N GLU A 46 4.90 9.94 -24.31
CA GLU A 46 5.83 8.93 -23.75
C GLU A 46 5.12 7.58 -23.57
N THR A 47 3.79 7.56 -23.35
CA THR A 47 3.03 6.30 -23.31
C THR A 47 3.02 5.55 -24.65
N ALA A 48 3.20 6.24 -25.77
CA ALA A 48 3.27 5.63 -27.09
C ALA A 48 4.64 4.99 -27.39
N GLU A 49 5.68 5.41 -26.66
CA GLU A 49 7.06 4.89 -26.80
C GLU A 49 7.31 3.68 -25.90
N VAL A 50 6.37 3.35 -25.02
CA VAL A 50 6.44 2.20 -24.12
C VAL A 50 6.35 0.92 -24.92
N ASN A 51 7.26 -0.01 -24.65
CA ASN A 51 7.09 -1.36 -25.14
C ASN A 51 5.92 -2.01 -24.37
N LEU A 52 4.80 -2.17 -25.06
CA LEU A 52 3.61 -2.79 -24.48
C LEU A 52 3.60 -4.31 -24.71
N GLY A 53 4.61 -4.85 -25.40
CA GLY A 53 4.63 -6.24 -25.84
C GLY A 53 3.37 -6.59 -26.63
N SER A 54 2.56 -7.51 -26.10
CA SER A 54 1.29 -7.92 -26.69
C SER A 54 0.08 -7.07 -26.26
N PHE A 55 0.26 -6.13 -25.34
CA PHE A 55 -0.82 -5.30 -24.82
C PHE A 55 -1.09 -4.09 -25.73
N CYS A 56 -2.31 -3.54 -25.64
CA CYS A 56 -2.71 -2.34 -26.37
C CYS A 56 -3.27 -1.28 -25.43
N LEU A 57 -2.94 -0.01 -25.69
CA LEU A 57 -3.51 1.11 -24.94
C LEU A 57 -4.98 1.29 -25.29
N VAL A 58 -5.79 1.40 -24.24
CA VAL A 58 -7.20 1.79 -24.33
C VAL A 58 -7.29 3.23 -24.87
N HIS A 59 -8.30 3.49 -25.69
CA HIS A 59 -8.48 4.78 -26.35
C HIS A 59 -8.55 5.95 -25.33
N PRO A 60 -7.86 7.10 -25.55
CA PRO A 60 -7.73 8.18 -24.57
C PRO A 60 -9.05 8.80 -24.07
N LYS A 61 -10.12 8.73 -24.87
CA LYS A 61 -11.46 9.20 -24.47
C LYS A 61 -12.14 8.32 -23.41
N ILE A 62 -11.59 7.15 -23.10
CA ILE A 62 -12.13 6.26 -22.07
C ILE A 62 -11.49 6.65 -20.74
N SER A 63 -12.32 7.02 -19.77
CA SER A 63 -11.82 7.40 -18.45
C SER A 63 -11.15 6.22 -17.73
N HIS A 64 -10.18 6.53 -16.87
CA HIS A 64 -9.51 5.54 -16.02
C HIS A 64 -10.50 4.72 -15.19
N VAL A 65 -11.57 5.36 -14.69
CA VAL A 65 -12.63 4.68 -13.92
C VAL A 65 -13.33 3.62 -14.76
N VAL A 66 -13.68 3.96 -16.01
CA VAL A 66 -14.33 3.01 -16.93
C VAL A 66 -13.37 1.88 -17.29
N ALA A 67 -12.15 2.20 -17.70
CA ALA A 67 -11.15 1.18 -18.06
C ALA A 67 -10.91 0.21 -16.89
N HIS A 68 -10.76 0.73 -15.68
CA HIS A 68 -10.58 -0.08 -14.48
C HIS A 68 -11.81 -0.92 -14.13
N THR A 69 -13.01 -0.35 -14.21
CA THR A 69 -14.27 -1.06 -13.92
C THR A 69 -14.54 -2.19 -14.93
N CYS A 70 -14.13 -1.99 -16.18
CA CYS A 70 -14.17 -3.02 -17.22
C CYS A 70 -13.10 -4.12 -17.04
N GLY A 71 -12.13 -3.94 -16.14
CA GLY A 71 -11.09 -4.92 -15.83
C GLY A 71 -9.75 -4.72 -16.56
N CYS A 72 -9.52 -3.56 -17.19
CA CYS A 72 -8.23 -3.27 -17.83
C CYS A 72 -7.12 -3.14 -16.79
N ARG A 73 -5.92 -3.58 -17.14
CA ARG A 73 -4.74 -3.43 -16.28
C ARG A 73 -4.16 -2.02 -16.40
N GLY A 74 -3.56 -1.54 -15.31
CA GLY A 74 -2.81 -0.28 -15.34
C GLY A 74 -1.48 -0.46 -16.07
N LEU A 75 -1.08 0.54 -16.86
CA LEU A 75 0.22 0.62 -17.53
C LEU A 75 1.40 0.45 -16.55
N SER A 76 1.23 0.88 -15.29
CA SER A 76 2.20 0.66 -14.20
C SER A 76 2.55 -0.79 -13.95
N LEU A 77 1.63 -1.72 -14.19
CA LEU A 77 1.90 -3.13 -13.98
C LEU A 77 2.74 -3.73 -15.12
N VAL A 78 2.53 -3.26 -16.35
CA VAL A 78 3.32 -3.67 -17.53
C VAL A 78 4.75 -3.16 -17.40
N TYR A 79 4.90 -1.88 -17.06
CA TYR A 79 6.21 -1.28 -16.79
C TYR A 79 6.97 -1.96 -15.65
N ALA A 80 6.28 -2.21 -14.53
CA ALA A 80 6.91 -2.91 -13.42
C ALA A 80 7.40 -4.28 -13.87
N ARG A 81 6.60 -5.02 -14.66
CA ARG A 81 6.97 -6.34 -15.18
C ARG A 81 8.15 -6.28 -16.16
N GLU A 82 8.15 -5.39 -17.13
CA GLU A 82 9.29 -5.23 -18.06
C GLU A 82 10.56 -4.85 -17.30
N ALA A 83 10.47 -3.93 -16.34
CA ALA A 83 11.60 -3.56 -15.50
C ALA A 83 12.10 -4.76 -14.66
N THR A 84 11.21 -5.64 -14.18
CA THR A 84 11.61 -6.85 -13.43
C THR A 84 12.25 -7.91 -14.33
N GLU A 85 11.73 -8.08 -15.55
CA GLU A 85 12.25 -9.03 -16.54
C GLU A 85 13.60 -8.57 -17.13
N MET A 86 13.82 -7.26 -17.27
CA MET A 86 15.07 -6.70 -17.81
C MET A 86 16.19 -6.55 -16.76
N ALA A 87 15.86 -6.22 -15.51
CA ALA A 87 16.87 -5.82 -14.52
C ALA A 87 17.17 -6.90 -13.46
N GLY A 88 16.49 -8.05 -13.51
CA GLY A 88 16.41 -8.94 -12.35
C GLY A 88 15.60 -8.27 -11.23
N ALA A 89 15.04 -9.06 -10.32
CA ALA A 89 14.11 -8.59 -9.30
C ALA A 89 14.68 -7.56 -8.28
N ASP A 90 15.95 -7.14 -8.44
CA ASP A 90 16.69 -6.34 -7.47
C ASP A 90 16.65 -4.82 -7.74
N TRP A 91 16.22 -4.36 -8.93
CA TRP A 91 16.25 -2.92 -9.28
C TRP A 91 14.92 -2.18 -9.13
N ILE A 92 13.81 -2.89 -8.88
CA ILE A 92 12.56 -2.25 -8.42
C ILE A 92 12.55 -2.28 -6.88
N GLU A 93 13.65 -1.82 -6.27
CA GLU A 93 13.49 -1.22 -4.96
C GLU A 93 12.69 0.07 -5.19
N ALA A 94 11.49 0.13 -4.62
CA ALA A 94 10.65 1.32 -4.65
C ALA A 94 11.52 2.54 -4.28
N ALA A 95 11.88 3.35 -5.27
CA ALA A 95 12.76 4.50 -5.10
C ALA A 95 12.03 5.56 -4.28
N GLY A 96 12.12 5.41 -2.97
CA GLY A 96 11.60 6.31 -1.95
C GLY A 96 12.56 6.31 -0.77
N GLN A 97 12.72 7.46 -0.11
CA GLN A 97 13.49 7.52 1.12
C GLN A 97 12.82 6.65 2.18
N SER A 98 13.46 5.53 2.56
CA SER A 98 13.03 4.71 3.69
C SER A 98 13.97 4.95 4.88
N GLU A 99 13.42 5.42 6.00
CA GLU A 99 14.12 5.42 7.28
C GLU A 99 13.66 4.20 8.10
N PRO A 100 14.58 3.39 8.66
CA PRO A 100 14.20 2.33 9.58
C PRO A 100 13.43 2.89 10.79
N MET A 101 12.36 2.20 11.21
CA MET A 101 11.54 2.64 12.35
C MET A 101 12.35 2.90 13.61
N THR A 102 13.36 2.06 13.87
CA THR A 102 14.25 2.20 15.03
C THR A 102 15.10 3.47 14.96
N THR A 103 15.52 3.91 13.77
CA THR A 103 16.24 5.16 13.56
C THR A 103 15.34 6.36 13.83
N ARG A 104 14.11 6.31 13.31
CA ARG A 104 13.11 7.36 13.55
C ARG A 104 12.79 7.50 15.04
N LEU A 105 12.53 6.38 15.72
CA LEU A 105 12.31 6.35 17.18
C LEU A 105 13.53 6.89 17.96
N LYS A 106 14.74 6.48 17.57
CA LYS A 106 15.98 6.99 18.18
C LYS A 106 16.10 8.50 18.05
N ASN A 107 15.75 9.07 16.90
CA ASN A 107 15.80 10.50 16.68
C ASN A 107 14.75 11.24 17.52
N LEU A 108 13.52 10.73 17.60
CA LEU A 108 12.48 11.29 18.48
C LEU A 108 12.90 11.28 19.96
N LEU A 109 13.53 10.21 20.43
CA LEU A 109 14.00 10.11 21.82
C LEU A 109 15.14 11.09 22.15
N LYS A 110 15.84 11.69 21.17
CA LYS A 110 16.81 12.75 21.44
C LYS A 110 16.13 14.05 21.87
N ASP A 111 14.95 14.30 21.31
CA ASP A 111 14.17 15.51 21.59
C ASP A 111 13.31 15.36 22.86
N TYR A 112 13.12 14.11 23.31
CA TYR A 112 12.42 13.75 24.55
C TYR A 112 13.38 13.09 25.54
N PRO A 113 14.16 13.88 26.32
CA PRO A 113 15.03 13.32 27.34
C PRO A 113 14.21 12.50 28.34
N ALA A 114 14.78 11.38 28.81
CA ALA A 114 14.13 10.47 29.76
C ALA A 114 14.03 11.08 31.17
N ASP A 115 13.20 12.11 31.30
CA ASP A 115 12.92 12.85 32.52
C ASP A 115 11.47 12.63 32.96
N ILE A 116 10.96 13.52 33.82
CA ILE A 116 9.59 13.42 34.33
C ILE A 116 8.51 13.59 33.24
N SER A 117 8.86 14.07 32.05
CA SER A 117 7.94 14.23 30.92
C SER A 117 7.26 12.91 30.55
N MET A 118 7.97 11.77 30.60
CA MET A 118 7.40 10.46 30.31
C MET A 118 6.19 10.15 31.21
N PHE A 119 6.27 10.46 32.50
CA PHE A 119 5.16 10.25 33.43
C PHE A 119 4.00 11.21 33.16
N LYS A 120 4.29 12.45 32.75
CA LYS A 120 3.25 13.42 32.37
C LYS A 120 2.47 12.96 31.14
N GLU A 121 3.16 12.46 30.12
CA GLU A 121 2.52 11.90 28.93
C GLU A 121 1.66 10.68 29.27
N MET A 122 2.11 9.80 30.17
CA MET A 122 1.28 8.68 30.65
C MET A 122 0.01 9.16 31.38
N VAL A 123 0.10 10.22 32.19
CA VAL A 123 -1.07 10.82 32.85
C VAL A 123 -2.00 11.48 31.84
N GLN A 124 -1.47 12.19 30.85
CA GLN A 124 -2.28 12.80 29.78
C GLN A 124 -3.01 11.73 28.97
N ASN A 125 -2.33 10.64 28.57
CA ASN A 125 -2.97 9.51 27.89
C ASN A 125 -4.11 8.91 28.73
N ALA A 126 -3.94 8.86 30.06
CA ALA A 126 -4.99 8.38 30.96
C ALA A 126 -6.17 9.35 31.05
N ASP A 127 -5.91 10.66 31.12
CA ASP A 127 -6.93 11.72 31.12
C ASP A 127 -7.73 11.74 29.80
N ASP A 128 -7.04 11.67 28.65
CA ASP A 128 -7.64 11.57 27.32
C ASP A 128 -8.52 10.30 27.18
N ALA A 129 -8.14 9.21 27.85
CA ALA A 129 -8.92 7.99 27.94
C ALA A 129 -10.08 8.05 28.96
N GLY A 130 -10.21 9.15 29.72
CA GLY A 130 -11.25 9.35 30.74
C GLY A 130 -11.01 8.60 32.06
N ALA A 131 -9.76 8.24 32.37
CA ALA A 131 -9.43 7.53 33.61
C ALA A 131 -9.56 8.44 34.84
N SER A 132 -10.14 7.90 35.92
CA SER A 132 -10.26 8.62 37.19
C SER A 132 -9.02 8.52 38.09
N SER A 133 -8.10 7.60 37.78
CA SER A 133 -6.92 7.33 38.61
C SER A 133 -5.79 6.70 37.80
N VAL A 134 -4.56 7.02 38.15
CA VAL A 134 -3.33 6.44 37.57
C VAL A 134 -2.48 5.85 38.69
N HIS A 135 -2.00 4.61 38.53
CA HIS A 135 -1.12 3.95 39.48
C HIS A 135 0.20 3.59 38.79
N PHE A 136 1.31 4.09 39.33
CA PHE A 136 2.65 3.69 38.90
C PHE A 136 3.17 2.61 39.85
N VAL A 137 3.42 1.42 39.32
CA VAL A 137 3.91 0.28 40.09
C VAL A 137 5.29 -0.08 39.58
N TRP A 138 6.28 -0.04 40.48
CA TRP A 138 7.59 -0.62 40.21
C TRP A 138 7.55 -2.10 40.61
N ASP A 139 7.54 -2.96 39.61
CA ASP A 139 7.57 -4.42 39.80
C ASP A 139 8.98 -4.97 39.57
N TRP A 140 9.50 -5.74 40.52
CA TRP A 140 10.82 -6.40 40.46
C TRP A 140 10.70 -7.93 40.35
N ARG A 141 9.48 -8.45 40.14
CA ARG A 141 9.22 -9.89 40.11
C ARG A 141 9.62 -10.49 38.76
N GLN A 142 10.47 -11.53 38.81
CA GLN A 142 10.79 -12.32 37.62
C GLN A 142 9.63 -13.26 37.24
N GLN A 143 9.32 -13.31 35.95
CA GLN A 143 8.26 -14.15 35.39
C GLN A 143 8.80 -15.45 34.81
N HIS A 144 7.89 -16.42 34.61
CA HIS A 144 8.22 -17.73 34.04
C HIS A 144 8.54 -17.63 32.55
N LYS A 145 9.52 -18.42 32.11
CA LYS A 145 10.09 -18.38 30.75
C LYS A 145 9.73 -19.61 29.90
N GLN A 146 8.83 -20.45 30.41
CA GLN A 146 8.54 -21.78 29.86
C GLN A 146 7.48 -21.78 28.74
N SER A 147 6.68 -20.72 28.64
CA SER A 147 5.64 -20.56 27.63
C SER A 147 5.71 -19.15 27.05
N LEU A 148 6.63 -18.97 26.09
CA LEU A 148 6.85 -17.72 25.39
C LEU A 148 6.41 -17.85 23.93
N LEU A 149 5.99 -16.74 23.33
CA LEU A 149 5.64 -16.69 21.90
C LEU A 149 6.86 -17.04 21.03
N THR A 150 8.04 -16.54 21.40
CA THR A 150 9.33 -16.89 20.82
C THR A 150 10.42 -16.97 21.90
N PRO A 151 11.50 -17.75 21.69
CA PRO A 151 12.62 -17.82 22.63
C PRO A 151 13.28 -16.46 22.91
N ASP A 152 13.31 -15.54 21.93
CA ASP A 152 13.92 -14.21 22.05
C ASP A 152 13.20 -13.28 23.04
N MET A 153 11.98 -13.64 23.47
CA MET A 153 11.23 -12.87 24.46
C MET A 153 11.66 -13.16 25.91
N ASP A 154 12.57 -14.13 26.12
CA ASP A 154 13.10 -14.50 27.43
C ASP A 154 13.72 -13.32 28.20
N ARG A 155 14.36 -12.40 27.47
CA ARG A 155 14.98 -11.18 28.01
C ARG A 155 13.97 -10.16 28.56
N TRP A 156 12.69 -10.30 28.24
CA TRP A 156 11.62 -9.38 28.66
C TRP A 156 10.77 -9.92 29.82
N GLN A 157 11.20 -11.02 30.46
CA GLN A 157 10.51 -11.64 31.62
C GLN A 157 11.07 -11.17 32.98
N GLY A 158 11.74 -10.02 32.98
CA GLY A 158 12.31 -9.39 34.18
C GLY A 158 11.25 -8.87 35.13
#